data_AF-A0A3D4FKB3-F1
#
_entry.id   AF-A0A3D4FKB3-F1
#
_cell.length_a   1.000
_cell.length_b   1.000
_cell.length_c   1.000
_cell.angle_alpha   90.00
_cell.angle_beta   90.00
_cell.angle_gamma   90.00
#
_symmetry.space_group_name_H-M   'P 1'
#
loop_
_entity.id
_entity.type
_entity.pdbx_description
1 polymer ?
#
loop_
_entity_poly.entity_id
_entity_poly.type
_entity_poly.pdbx_seq_one_letter_code
_entity_poly.pdbx_strand_id
1 'polypeptide(L)' 'SHPLDPIERLKTEFGKPVTIGDNVWIGGNSTINPGVTIGDNVVIASGSVIVKDIPNNVVVGGNPAKIIKTIK' A
#
# COMPACT_ATOMS: atom_id res chain seq x y z
N SER A 1 -5.80 -12.38 0.29
CA SER A 1 -6.32 -12.13 1.65
C SER A 1 -7.14 -13.32 2.09
N HIS A 2 -7.18 -13.58 3.39
CA HIS A 2 -7.94 -14.69 3.95
C HIS A 2 -8.96 -14.17 4.98
N PRO A 3 -10.04 -14.91 5.23
CA PRO A 3 -10.84 -14.73 6.43
C PRO A 3 -9.97 -14.76 7.69
N LEU A 4 -10.37 -13.99 8.71
CA LEU A 4 -9.71 -14.04 10.03
C LEU A 4 -10.15 -15.26 10.84
N ASP A 5 -11.36 -15.75 10.59
CA ASP A 5 -11.88 -16.97 11.22
C ASP A 5 -11.02 -18.20 10.85
N PRO A 6 -10.60 -19.01 11.84
CA PRO A 6 -9.69 -20.13 11.61
C PRO A 6 -10.30 -21.29 10.82
N ILE A 7 -11.61 -21.50 10.88
CA ILE A 7 -12.30 -22.56 10.13
C ILE A 7 -12.53 -22.10 8.69
N GLU A 8 -12.91 -20.83 8.51
CA GLU A 8 -13.20 -20.26 7.21
C GLU A 8 -11.93 -20.12 6.35
N ARG A 9 -10.79 -19.70 6.92
CA ARG A 9 -9.53 -19.53 6.16
C ARG A 9 -8.95 -20.82 5.57
N LEU A 10 -9.40 -21.98 6.03
CA LEU A 10 -9.03 -23.29 5.47
C LEU A 10 -9.80 -23.61 4.18
N LYS A 11 -10.89 -22.89 3.90
CA LYS A 11 -11.83 -23.20 2.83
C LYS A 11 -11.81 -22.18 1.70
N THR A 12 -11.56 -20.91 2.03
CA THR A 12 -11.69 -19.81 1.07
C THR A 12 -10.58 -18.79 1.22
N GLU A 13 -10.30 -18.13 0.10
CA GLU A 13 -9.41 -16.99 -0.01
C GLU A 13 -10.01 -15.96 -0.98
N PHE A 14 -9.60 -14.71 -0.85
CA PHE A 14 -10.07 -13.64 -1.72
C PHE A 14 -8.97 -12.61 -1.99
N GLY A 15 -9.02 -11.99 -3.18
CA GLY A 15 -8.14 -10.91 -3.58
C GLY A 15 -8.84 -9.55 -3.51
N LYS A 16 -8.07 -8.48 -3.29
CA LYS A 16 -8.47 -7.12 -3.63
C LYS A 16 -7.40 -6.54 -4.55
N PRO A 17 -7.77 -5.97 -5.71
CA PRO A 17 -6.78 -5.43 -6.64
C PRO A 17 -6.00 -4.29 -5.99
N VAL A 18 -4.79 -4.06 -6.47
CA VAL A 18 -3.98 -2.90 -6.12
C VAL A 18 -3.87 -2.04 -7.37
N THR A 19 -4.04 -0.74 -7.21
CA THR A 19 -3.89 0.24 -8.30
C THR A 19 -2.70 1.13 -7.98
N ILE A 20 -1.81 1.30 -8.96
CA ILE A 20 -0.64 2.17 -8.85
C ILE A 20 -0.71 3.15 -10.02
N GLY A 21 -0.76 4.44 -9.70
CA GLY A 21 -0.80 5.52 -10.68
C GLY A 21 0.53 5.72 -11.42
N ASP A 22 0.61 6.83 -12.14
CA ASP A 22 1.78 7.18 -12.93
C ASP A 22 2.90 7.79 -12.07
N ASN A 23 4.16 7.61 -12.50
CA ASN A 23 5.35 8.18 -11.86
C ASN A 23 5.53 7.82 -10.37
N VAL A 24 5.13 6.62 -9.97
CA VAL A 24 5.31 6.12 -8.59
C VAL A 24 6.70 5.51 -8.41
N TRP A 25 7.42 5.95 -7.38
CA TRP A 25 8.67 5.31 -6.95
C TRP A 25 8.45 4.49 -5.68
N ILE A 26 8.66 3.18 -5.76
CA ILE A 26 8.52 2.25 -4.64
C ILE A 26 9.91 1.90 -4.09
N GLY A 27 10.22 2.41 -2.90
CA GLY A 27 11.46 2.09 -2.19
C GLY A 27 11.56 0.61 -1.84
N GLY A 28 12.77 0.07 -1.86
CA GLY A 28 13.02 -1.35 -1.64
C GLY A 28 12.45 -1.89 -0.33
N ASN A 29 12.04 -3.17 -0.35
CA ASN A 29 11.43 -3.85 0.79
C ASN A 29 10.15 -3.17 1.33
N SER A 30 9.40 -2.48 0.49
CA SER A 30 8.07 -1.97 0.84
C SER A 30 6.99 -3.03 0.60
N THR A 31 5.96 -3.01 1.43
CA THR A 31 4.80 -3.91 1.35
C THR A 31 3.55 -3.08 1.06
N ILE A 32 2.82 -3.43 0.01
CA ILE A 32 1.54 -2.80 -0.35
C ILE A 32 0.41 -3.82 -0.11
N ASN A 33 -0.50 -3.50 0.80
CA ASN A 33 -1.58 -4.41 1.16
C ASN A 33 -2.67 -4.47 0.07
N PRO A 34 -3.43 -5.59 -0.01
CA PRO A 34 -4.53 -5.73 -0.96
C PRO A 34 -5.60 -4.64 -0.83
N GLY A 35 -6.06 -4.11 -1.96
CA GLY A 35 -7.13 -3.10 -2.02
C GLY A 35 -6.66 -1.65 -1.95
N VAL A 36 -5.35 -1.41 -1.87
CA VAL A 36 -4.78 -0.06 -1.83
C VAL A 36 -4.72 0.54 -3.24
N THR A 37 -5.08 1.82 -3.32
CA THR A 37 -4.80 2.70 -4.47
C THR A 37 -3.68 3.68 -4.12
N ILE A 38 -2.63 3.71 -4.93
CA ILE A 38 -1.54 4.70 -4.87
C ILE A 38 -1.75 5.68 -6.01
N GLY A 39 -1.88 6.96 -5.66
CA GLY A 39 -1.99 8.07 -6.60
C GLY A 39 -0.71 8.36 -7.40
N ASP A 40 -0.78 9.36 -8.27
CA ASP A 40 0.32 9.74 -9.16
C ASP A 40 1.44 10.49 -8.41
N ASN A 41 2.66 10.38 -8.93
CA ASN A 41 3.85 11.09 -8.41
C ASN A 41 4.13 10.80 -6.93
N VAL A 42 3.84 9.58 -6.46
CA VAL A 42 4.05 9.16 -5.07
C VAL A 42 5.45 8.54 -4.90
N VAL A 43 6.09 8.85 -3.78
CA VAL A 43 7.31 8.17 -3.33
C VAL A 43 7.03 7.37 -2.06
N ILE A 44 7.27 6.07 -2.10
CA ILE A 44 7.21 5.20 -0.92
C ILE A 44 8.64 4.98 -0.42
N ALA A 45 8.93 5.40 0.81
CA ALA A 45 10.23 5.16 1.45
C ALA A 45 10.47 3.65 1.64
N SER A 46 11.73 3.22 1.66
CA SER A 46 12.07 1.81 1.88
C SER A 46 11.53 1.27 3.20
N GLY A 47 11.15 -0.02 3.22
CA GLY A 47 10.62 -0.68 4.42
C GLY A 47 9.20 -0.23 4.83
N SER A 48 8.49 0.49 3.97
CA SER A 48 7.15 1.00 4.31
C SER A 48 6.07 -0.06 4.20
N VAL A 49 5.07 -0.01 5.08
CA VAL A 49 3.89 -0.88 5.03
C VAL A 49 2.65 -0.06 4.72
N ILE A 50 2.19 -0.12 3.47
CA ILE A 50 1.04 0.63 2.96
C ILE A 50 -0.23 -0.15 3.27
N VAL A 51 -1.04 0.38 4.19
CA VAL A 51 -2.29 -0.23 4.67
C VAL A 51 -3.55 0.55 4.29
N LYS A 52 -3.40 1.70 3.62
CA LYS A 52 -4.47 2.61 3.17
C LYS A 52 -4.07 3.29 1.86
N ASP A 53 -5.04 3.82 1.14
CA ASP A 53 -4.83 4.60 -0.08
C ASP A 53 -3.91 5.81 0.16
N ILE A 54 -3.09 6.11 -0.85
CA ILE A 54 -2.13 7.20 -0.82
C ILE A 54 -2.52 8.24 -1.89
N PRO A 55 -2.71 9.52 -1.52
CA PRO A 55 -3.05 10.56 -2.48
C PRO A 55 -1.87 10.91 -3.39
N ASN A 56 -2.13 11.64 -4.48
CA ASN A 56 -1.09 12.11 -5.41
C ASN A 56 -0.06 13.03 -4.72
N ASN A 57 1.13 13.12 -5.29
CA ASN A 57 2.18 14.11 -4.95
C ASN A 57 2.63 14.07 -3.47
N VAL A 58 2.86 12.89 -2.90
CA VAL A 58 3.37 12.76 -1.53
C VAL A 58 4.52 11.77 -1.42
N VAL A 59 5.32 11.95 -0.37
CA VAL A 59 6.23 10.94 0.15
C VAL A 59 5.59 10.30 1.37
N VAL A 60 5.54 8.98 1.43
CA VAL A 60 5.07 8.21 2.59
C VAL A 60 6.17 7.32 3.14
N GLY A 61 6.13 7.06 4.45
CA GLY A 61 7.10 6.19 5.12
C GLY A 61 6.59 5.55 6.40
N GLY A 62 7.17 4.42 6.77
CA GLY A 62 6.97 3.75 8.05
C GLY A 62 5.98 2.58 8.03
N ASN A 63 5.68 2.05 9.22
CA ASN A 63 4.76 0.94 9.44
C ASN A 63 3.84 1.24 10.64
N PRO A 64 2.54 1.55 10.43
CA PRO A 64 1.91 1.79 9.13
C PRO A 64 2.44 3.07 8.47
N ALA A 65 2.49 3.08 7.13
CA ALA A 65 2.99 4.23 6.38
C ALA A 65 2.13 5.48 6.59
N LYS A 66 2.79 6.63 6.75
CA LYS A 66 2.16 7.95 6.90
C LYS A 66 2.80 8.92 5.92
N ILE A 67 2.06 9.95 5.52
CA ILE A 67 2.60 11.07 4.74
C ILE A 67 3.68 11.76 5.59
N ILE A 68 4.88 11.86 5.04
CA ILE A 68 6.02 12.54 5.66
C ILE A 68 6.36 13.85 4.93
N LYS A 69 5.94 14.01 3.67
CA LYS A 69 6.18 15.20 2.85
C LYS A 69 5.20 15.28 1.67
N THR A 70 4.86 16.49 1.25
CA THR A 70 4.17 16.75 -0.02
C THR A 70 5.19 17.17 -1.10
N ILE A 71 4.98 16.73 -2.33
CA ILE A 71 5.76 17.05 -3.53
C ILE A 71 5.02 18.15 -4.28
N LYS A 72 5.74 19.13 -4.81
CA LYS A 72 5.17 20.22 -5.62
C LYS A 72 5.21 19.87 -7.09
#